data_AF-A0A960PTK4-F1
#
_entry.id   AF-A0A960PTK4-F1
#
_cell.length_a   1.000
_cell.length_b   1.000
_cell.length_c   1.000
_cell.angle_alpha   90.00
_cell.angle_beta   90.00
_cell.angle_gamma   90.00
#
_symmetry.space_group_name_H-M   'P 1'
#
loop_
_entity.id
_entity.type
_entity.pdbx_description
1 polymer ?
#
loop_
_entity_poly.entity_id
_entity_poly.type
_entity_poly.pdbx_seq_one_letter_code
_entity_poly.pdbx_strand_id
1 'polypeptide(L)'
;MTGGAGFNEVFLHEVRIPDDHRLGDVDGGWAVALTTLANERASIGSGMGLGPGPGPFQRIVELLRQHGDPGDPLLRQDIARLFTSERISAWTLARGQAAAVPGPELSILKLRGTYHLLEVAAFAERVLGPRVAADTGEWGTFAWADLVCGAPGARLGGGTDEVLKNIIGERVLGLPKEPG
;
A
#
# COMPACT_ATOMS: atom_id res chain seq x y z
N MET A 1 4.20 16.18 3.94
CA MET A 1 2.75 16.01 3.67
C MET A 1 2.54 16.15 2.18
N THR A 2 1.65 15.35 1.58
CA THR A 2 1.41 15.33 0.12
C THR A 2 0.72 16.59 -0.41
N GLY A 3 0.08 17.38 0.45
CA GLY A 3 -0.62 18.61 0.07
C GLY A 3 -2.02 18.40 -0.53
N GLY A 4 -2.45 17.15 -0.71
CA GLY A 4 -3.80 16.82 -1.19
C GLY A 4 -4.89 16.98 -0.11
N ALA A 5 -6.13 17.18 -0.55
CA ALA A 5 -7.32 17.34 0.30
C ALA A 5 -8.35 16.22 0.05
N GLY A 6 -7.93 14.97 0.25
CA GLY A 6 -8.75 13.77 0.01
C GLY A 6 -9.46 13.20 1.24
N PHE A 7 -9.38 13.87 2.39
CA PHE A 7 -9.95 13.42 3.65
C PHE A 7 -10.72 14.57 4.31
N ASN A 8 -11.85 14.26 4.93
CA ASN A 8 -12.67 15.19 5.69
C ASN A 8 -13.27 14.53 6.92
N GLU A 9 -13.61 15.34 7.90
CA GLU A 9 -14.44 14.91 9.03
C GLU A 9 -15.91 15.20 8.71
N VAL A 10 -16.80 14.23 9.01
CA VAL A 10 -18.23 14.34 8.73
C VAL A 10 -18.99 14.33 10.05
N PHE A 11 -19.77 15.38 10.29
CA PHE A 11 -20.64 15.49 11.47
C PHE A 11 -22.08 15.17 11.06
N LEU A 12 -22.69 14.18 11.71
CA LEU A 12 -24.09 13.83 11.52
C LEU A 12 -24.90 14.37 12.71
N HIS A 13 -25.74 15.38 12.48
CA HIS A 13 -26.61 15.97 13.49
C HIS A 13 -28.07 15.90 13.05
N GLU A 14 -28.87 15.11 13.77
CA GLU A 14 -30.31 14.90 13.50
C GLU A 14 -30.64 14.52 12.04
N VAL A 15 -29.69 13.88 11.34
CA VAL A 15 -29.87 13.44 9.95
C VAL A 15 -30.91 12.33 9.92
N ARG A 16 -31.93 12.49 9.06
CA ARG A 16 -32.98 11.48 8.83
C ARG A 16 -32.72 10.81 7.48
N ILE A 17 -32.58 9.48 7.49
CA ILE A 17 -32.34 8.67 6.30
C ILE A 17 -33.48 7.64 6.20
N PRO A 18 -34.12 7.50 5.01
CA PRO A 18 -35.09 6.44 4.75
C PRO A 18 -34.53 5.03 5.00
N ASP A 19 -35.38 4.12 5.49
CA ASP A 19 -34.97 2.76 5.86
C ASP A 19 -34.55 1.90 4.66
N ASP A 20 -35.07 2.21 3.47
CA ASP A 20 -34.74 1.57 2.20
C ASP A 20 -33.32 1.89 1.69
N HIS A 21 -32.62 2.84 2.32
CA HIS A 21 -31.19 3.08 2.10
C HIS A 21 -30.29 2.19 2.99
N ARG A 22 -30.86 1.42 3.93
CA ARG A 22 -30.07 0.52 4.79
C ARG A 22 -29.48 -0.63 3.97
N LEU A 23 -28.20 -0.89 4.20
CA LEU A 23 -27.53 -2.09 3.68
C LEU A 23 -27.59 -3.20 4.74
N GLY A 24 -28.33 -4.27 4.42
CA GLY A 24 -28.54 -5.40 5.32
C GLY A 24 -29.66 -5.16 6.34
N ASP A 25 -29.77 -6.09 7.30
CA ASP A 25 -30.76 -6.02 8.36
C ASP A 25 -30.33 -5.08 9.50
N VAL A 26 -31.29 -4.70 10.36
CA VAL A 26 -30.97 -4.04 11.63
C VAL A 26 -29.97 -4.90 12.41
N ASP A 27 -28.96 -4.26 13.00
CA ASP A 27 -27.82 -4.88 13.68
C ASP A 27 -26.86 -5.71 12.78
N GLY A 28 -27.10 -5.78 11.47
CA GLY A 28 -26.26 -6.50 10.49
C GLY A 28 -25.05 -5.72 9.95
N GLY A 29 -24.85 -4.46 10.38
CA GLY A 29 -23.88 -3.54 9.77
C GLY A 29 -22.42 -3.99 9.86
N TRP A 30 -22.05 -4.78 10.86
CA TRP A 30 -20.67 -5.25 11.02
C TRP A 30 -20.24 -6.20 9.88
N ALA A 31 -21.14 -7.08 9.44
CA ALA A 31 -20.86 -7.97 8.32
C ALA A 31 -20.62 -7.18 7.02
N VAL A 32 -21.45 -6.17 6.77
CA VAL A 32 -21.30 -5.25 5.63
C VAL A 32 -19.96 -4.52 5.69
N ALA A 33 -19.59 -3.97 6.85
CA ALA A 33 -18.32 -3.27 7.03
C ALA A 33 -17.11 -4.19 6.77
N LEU A 34 -17.13 -5.43 7.27
CA LEU A 34 -16.06 -6.40 7.05
C LEU A 34 -15.93 -6.79 5.57
N THR A 35 -17.04 -6.97 4.86
CA THR A 35 -17.02 -7.24 3.42
C THR A 35 -16.41 -6.07 2.65
N THR A 36 -16.80 -4.82 2.97
CA THR A 36 -16.23 -3.62 2.36
C THR A 36 -14.72 -3.51 2.61
N LEU A 37 -14.28 -3.70 3.87
CA LEU A 37 -12.87 -3.66 4.24
C LEU A 37 -12.05 -4.77 3.57
N ALA A 38 -12.62 -5.96 3.37
CA ALA A 38 -11.97 -7.04 2.64
C ALA A 38 -11.74 -6.66 1.17
N ASN A 39 -12.73 -6.04 0.52
CA ASN A 39 -12.60 -5.54 -0.85
C ASN A 39 -11.59 -4.39 -0.95
N GLU A 40 -11.62 -3.44 0.00
CA GLU A 40 -10.65 -2.34 0.06
C GLU A 40 -9.22 -2.88 0.20
N ARG A 41 -9.01 -3.88 1.07
CA ARG A 41 -7.72 -4.54 1.25
C ARG A 41 -7.24 -5.24 -0.02
N ALA A 42 -8.14 -5.87 -0.77
CA ALA A 42 -7.81 -6.44 -2.07
C ALA A 42 -7.36 -5.35 -3.05
N SER A 43 -8.08 -4.24 -3.12
CA SER A 43 -7.77 -3.09 -3.98
C SER A 43 -6.42 -2.45 -3.63
N ILE A 44 -6.16 -2.23 -2.34
CA ILE A 44 -4.90 -1.66 -1.86
C ILE A 44 -3.74 -2.65 -2.09
N GLY A 45 -3.93 -3.92 -1.73
CA GLY A 45 -2.92 -4.96 -1.87
C GLY A 45 -2.58 -5.33 -3.32
N SER A 46 -3.49 -5.05 -4.28
CA SER A 46 -3.27 -5.27 -5.71
C SER A 46 -2.85 -4.01 -6.48
N GLY A 47 -2.93 -2.82 -5.85
CA GLY A 47 -2.93 -1.53 -6.55
C GLY A 47 -2.10 -0.42 -5.93
N MET A 48 -1.16 -0.71 -5.01
CA MET A 48 -0.15 0.24 -4.53
C MET A 48 0.92 0.58 -5.60
N GLY A 49 0.50 0.77 -6.85
CA GLY A 49 1.36 1.19 -7.94
C GLY A 49 1.68 2.68 -7.86
N LEU A 50 2.83 3.06 -8.40
CA LEU A 50 3.35 4.43 -8.41
C LEU A 50 2.54 5.41 -9.30
N GLY A 51 1.30 5.11 -9.70
CA GLY A 51 0.51 5.87 -10.68
C GLY A 51 0.59 5.33 -12.13
N PRO A 52 0.01 6.03 -13.13
CA PRO A 52 0.02 5.59 -14.54
C PRO A 52 1.41 5.68 -15.20
N GLY A 53 1.72 4.80 -16.16
CA GLY A 53 3.00 4.75 -16.89
C GLY A 53 3.56 3.33 -17.04
N PRO A 54 4.83 3.15 -17.49
CA PRO A 54 5.49 1.85 -17.43
C PRO A 54 5.42 1.29 -16.01
N GLY A 55 5.38 -0.04 -15.90
CA GLY A 55 5.16 -0.74 -14.63
C GLY A 55 6.05 -0.22 -13.49
N PRO A 56 5.60 -0.32 -12.23
CA PRO A 56 6.22 0.35 -11.09
C PRO A 56 7.73 0.10 -10.99
N PHE A 57 8.21 -1.12 -11.29
CA PHE A 57 9.64 -1.42 -11.31
C PHE A 57 10.45 -0.63 -12.35
N GLN A 58 9.92 -0.46 -13.55
CA GLN A 58 10.66 0.15 -14.65
C GLN A 58 11.00 1.62 -14.33
N ARG A 59 10.08 2.33 -13.67
CA ARG A 59 10.33 3.71 -13.21
C ARG A 59 11.45 3.80 -12.18
N ILE A 60 11.59 2.79 -11.31
CA ILE A 60 12.69 2.70 -10.34
C ILE A 60 14.03 2.48 -11.06
N VAL A 61 14.05 1.62 -12.09
CA VAL A 61 15.25 1.39 -12.92
C VAL A 61 15.64 2.64 -13.70
N GLU A 62 14.66 3.34 -14.29
CA GLU A 62 14.90 4.58 -15.02
C GLU A 62 15.41 5.69 -14.10
N LEU A 63 14.88 5.79 -12.87
CA LEU A 63 15.37 6.71 -11.85
C LEU A 63 16.86 6.47 -11.56
N LEU A 64 17.27 5.22 -11.34
CA LEU A 64 18.68 4.89 -11.12
C LEU A 64 19.54 5.26 -12.33
N ARG A 65 19.09 4.93 -13.54
CA ARG A 65 19.85 5.19 -14.77
C ARG A 65 20.06 6.67 -15.05
N GLN A 66 19.08 7.51 -14.71
CA GLN A 66 19.14 8.93 -15.02
C GLN A 66 19.81 9.75 -13.91
N HIS A 67 19.63 9.38 -12.64
CA HIS A 67 20.03 10.22 -11.52
C HIS A 67 21.00 9.57 -10.53
N GLY A 68 21.25 8.25 -10.64
CA GLY A 68 22.17 7.54 -9.76
C GLY A 68 23.30 6.83 -10.51
N ASP A 69 24.03 5.97 -9.80
CA ASP A 69 25.14 5.20 -10.36
C ASP A 69 24.81 3.69 -10.41
N PRO A 70 24.57 3.11 -11.60
CA PRO A 70 24.36 1.66 -11.76
C PRO A 70 25.57 0.79 -11.37
N GLY A 71 26.74 1.39 -11.19
CA GLY A 71 27.96 0.77 -10.68
C GLY A 71 28.01 0.67 -9.15
N ASP A 72 27.22 1.47 -8.42
CA ASP A 72 27.20 1.46 -6.95
C ASP A 72 26.64 0.11 -6.44
N PRO A 73 27.43 -0.70 -5.70
CA PRO A 73 26.99 -1.99 -5.21
C PRO A 73 25.78 -1.89 -4.26
N LEU A 74 25.62 -0.79 -3.52
CA LEU A 74 24.49 -0.60 -2.60
C LEU A 74 23.20 -0.34 -3.38
N LEU A 75 23.23 0.57 -4.37
CA LEU A 75 22.05 0.85 -5.21
C LEU A 75 21.64 -0.38 -6.03
N ARG A 76 22.61 -1.16 -6.53
CA ARG A 76 22.33 -2.45 -7.19
C ARG A 76 21.65 -3.44 -6.25
N GLN A 77 22.11 -3.53 -5.00
CA GLN A 77 21.53 -4.42 -4.00
C GLN A 77 20.10 -4.00 -3.64
N ASP A 78 19.83 -2.70 -3.56
CA ASP A 78 18.48 -2.19 -3.30
C ASP A 78 17.52 -2.47 -4.45
N ILE A 79 17.93 -2.24 -5.71
CA ILE A 79 17.12 -2.62 -6.88
C ILE A 79 16.83 -4.13 -6.88
N ALA A 80 17.81 -4.98 -6.56
CA ALA A 80 17.59 -6.42 -6.49
C ALA A 80 16.55 -6.81 -5.43
N ARG A 81 16.56 -6.13 -4.27
CA ARG A 81 15.54 -6.33 -3.21
C ARG A 81 14.15 -5.88 -3.68
N LEU A 82 14.05 -4.71 -4.30
CA LEU A 82 12.79 -4.17 -4.82
C LEU A 82 12.20 -5.09 -5.90
N PHE A 83 13.04 -5.56 -6.83
CA PHE A 83 12.63 -6.54 -7.85
C PHE A 83 12.09 -7.82 -7.22
N THR A 84 12.84 -8.38 -6.26
CA THR A 84 12.48 -9.61 -5.57
C THR A 84 11.15 -9.46 -4.84
N SER A 85 10.96 -8.34 -4.13
CA SER A 85 9.70 -8.00 -3.45
C SER A 85 8.53 -7.98 -4.42
N GLU A 86 8.69 -7.34 -5.58
CA GLU A 86 7.62 -7.25 -6.58
C GLU A 86 7.28 -8.63 -7.18
N ARG A 87 8.27 -9.47 -7.45
CA ARG A 87 8.05 -10.85 -7.91
C ARG A 87 7.33 -11.70 -6.87
N ILE A 88 7.75 -11.64 -5.61
CA ILE A 88 7.10 -12.36 -4.50
C ILE A 88 5.64 -11.89 -4.35
N SER A 89 5.39 -10.59 -4.46
CA SER A 89 4.04 -10.02 -4.38
C SER A 89 3.17 -10.52 -5.53
N ALA A 90 3.67 -10.53 -6.76
CA ALA A 90 2.96 -11.07 -7.92
C ALA A 90 2.60 -12.55 -7.75
N TRP A 91 3.53 -13.38 -7.26
CA TRP A 91 3.25 -14.80 -6.99
C TRP A 91 2.27 -15.00 -5.84
N THR A 92 2.33 -14.17 -4.81
CA THR A 92 1.40 -14.23 -3.68
C THR A 92 -0.01 -13.86 -4.13
N LEU A 93 -0.15 -12.85 -5.01
CA LEU A 93 -1.43 -12.49 -5.62
C LEU A 93 -1.98 -13.62 -6.49
N ALA A 94 -1.16 -14.20 -7.36
CA ALA A 94 -1.57 -15.33 -8.18
C ALA A 94 -2.04 -16.53 -7.34
N ARG A 95 -1.33 -16.82 -6.23
CA ARG A 95 -1.76 -17.84 -5.25
C ARG A 95 -3.09 -17.50 -4.60
N GLY A 96 -3.30 -16.26 -4.18
CA GLY A 96 -4.56 -15.80 -3.59
C GLY A 96 -5.73 -15.89 -4.57
N GLN A 97 -5.51 -15.56 -5.84
CA GLN A 97 -6.53 -15.64 -6.89
C GLN A 97 -6.88 -17.09 -7.27
N ALA A 98 -5.92 -18.01 -7.15
CA ALA A 98 -6.14 -19.43 -7.41
C ALA A 98 -6.79 -20.18 -6.22
N ALA A 99 -6.86 -19.55 -5.03
CA ALA A 99 -7.41 -20.19 -3.85
C ALA A 99 -8.95 -20.28 -3.92
N ALA A 100 -9.49 -21.48 -3.70
CA ALA A 100 -10.94 -21.71 -3.67
C ALA A 100 -11.62 -21.00 -2.48
N VAL A 101 -10.87 -20.78 -1.39
CA VAL A 101 -11.32 -20.06 -0.20
C VAL A 101 -10.38 -18.87 0.01
N PRO A 102 -10.90 -17.64 0.09
CA PRO A 102 -10.08 -16.47 0.39
C PRO A 102 -9.42 -16.62 1.76
N GLY A 103 -8.09 -16.70 1.78
CA GLY A 103 -7.29 -16.74 3.00
C GLY A 103 -6.70 -15.37 3.35
N PRO A 104 -5.75 -15.32 4.31
CA PRO A 104 -5.09 -14.09 4.74
C PRO A 104 -4.03 -13.57 3.74
N GLU A 105 -3.92 -14.14 2.54
CA GLU A 105 -2.96 -13.74 1.50
C GLU A 105 -3.10 -12.25 1.14
N LEU A 106 -4.32 -11.72 1.09
CA LEU A 106 -4.54 -10.29 0.82
C LEU A 106 -4.07 -9.40 1.98
N SER A 107 -4.13 -9.89 3.22
CA SER A 107 -3.54 -9.20 4.38
C SER A 107 -2.02 -9.21 4.33
N ILE A 108 -1.42 -10.33 3.92
CA ILE A 108 0.03 -10.43 3.69
C ILE A 108 0.47 -9.49 2.58
N LEU A 109 -0.26 -9.45 1.47
CA LEU A 109 0.00 -8.55 0.33
C LEU A 109 -0.10 -7.08 0.72
N LYS A 110 -1.16 -6.68 1.43
CA LYS A 110 -1.31 -5.30 1.93
C LYS A 110 -0.13 -4.91 2.81
N LEU A 111 0.22 -5.75 3.79
CA LEU A 111 1.32 -5.48 4.71
C LEU A 111 2.66 -5.37 3.97
N ARG A 112 2.96 -6.32 3.08
CA ARG A 112 4.20 -6.30 2.31
C ARG A 112 4.27 -5.13 1.32
N GLY A 113 3.15 -4.82 0.67
CA GLY A 113 3.02 -3.69 -0.26
C GLY A 113 3.29 -2.36 0.43
N THR A 114 2.83 -2.21 1.68
CA THR A 114 3.11 -1.03 2.50
C THR A 114 4.62 -0.86 2.76
N TYR A 115 5.32 -1.94 3.15
CA TYR A 115 6.79 -1.89 3.27
C TYR A 115 7.47 -1.65 1.93
N HIS A 116 6.93 -2.17 0.84
CA HIS A 116 7.49 -1.99 -0.49
C HIS A 116 7.46 -0.52 -0.91
N LEU A 117 6.34 0.18 -0.68
CA LEU A 117 6.23 1.62 -0.94
C LEU A 117 7.27 2.43 -0.16
N LEU A 118 7.48 2.10 1.12
CA LEU A 118 8.50 2.77 1.94
C LEU A 118 9.92 2.50 1.45
N GLU A 119 10.22 1.27 1.03
CA GLU A 119 11.51 0.92 0.43
C GLU A 119 11.75 1.66 -0.89
N VAL A 120 10.71 1.80 -1.73
CA VAL A 120 10.79 2.58 -2.98
C VAL A 120 10.99 4.07 -2.68
N ALA A 121 10.26 4.63 -1.71
CA ALA A 121 10.44 6.01 -1.27
C ALA A 121 11.87 6.26 -0.79
N ALA A 122 12.40 5.41 0.09
CA ALA A 122 13.76 5.51 0.60
C ALA A 122 14.81 5.34 -0.51
N PHE A 123 14.56 4.47 -1.49
CA PHE A 123 15.43 4.34 -2.67
C PHE A 123 15.43 5.62 -3.51
N ALA A 124 14.26 6.21 -3.75
CA ALA A 124 14.14 7.46 -4.50
C ALA A 124 14.87 8.61 -3.80
N GLU A 125 14.70 8.74 -2.47
CA GLU A 125 15.44 9.72 -1.66
C GLU A 125 16.96 9.51 -1.75
N ARG A 126 17.44 8.27 -1.74
CA ARG A 126 18.87 7.97 -1.84
C ARG A 126 19.46 8.34 -3.20
N VAL A 127 18.72 8.10 -4.28
CA VAL A 127 19.16 8.40 -5.65
C VAL A 127 19.09 9.90 -5.94
N LEU A 128 18.01 10.57 -5.53
CA LEU A 128 17.78 11.98 -5.85
C LEU A 128 18.45 12.93 -4.87
N GLY A 129 18.64 12.50 -3.62
CA GLY A 129 19.07 13.35 -2.52
C GLY A 129 18.08 14.52 -2.33
N PRO A 130 18.55 15.75 -2.11
CA PRO A 130 17.69 16.92 -1.94
C PRO A 130 16.75 17.21 -3.11
N ARG A 131 17.05 16.70 -4.32
CA ARG A 131 16.21 16.91 -5.52
C ARG A 131 14.84 16.24 -5.41
N VAL A 132 14.65 15.31 -4.48
CA VAL A 132 13.33 14.68 -4.24
C VAL A 132 12.29 15.68 -3.73
N ALA A 133 12.74 16.77 -3.09
CA ALA A 133 11.88 17.75 -2.43
C ALA A 133 11.61 19.01 -3.25
N ALA A 134 12.24 19.16 -4.43
CA ALA A 134 12.13 20.34 -5.26
C ALA A 134 12.05 19.97 -6.73
N ASP A 135 11.20 20.66 -7.48
CA ASP A 135 11.21 20.58 -8.94
C ASP A 135 12.44 21.29 -9.48
N THR A 136 13.37 20.52 -10.02
CA THR A 136 14.59 21.04 -10.64
C THR A 136 14.42 21.26 -12.14
N GLY A 137 13.26 20.93 -12.72
CA GLY A 137 13.04 20.88 -14.17
C GLY A 137 13.70 19.69 -14.87
N GLU A 138 14.46 18.86 -14.14
CA GLU A 138 14.98 17.58 -14.64
C GLU A 138 13.88 16.51 -14.58
N TRP A 139 13.84 15.64 -15.60
CA TRP A 139 12.89 14.52 -15.65
C TRP A 139 12.89 13.75 -14.33
N GLY A 140 11.70 13.41 -13.81
CA GLY A 140 11.59 12.46 -12.70
C GLY A 140 12.13 12.92 -11.35
N THR A 141 12.56 14.17 -11.15
CA THR A 141 13.08 14.65 -9.85
C THR A 141 11.97 15.00 -8.84
N PHE A 142 10.90 15.66 -9.29
CA PHE A 142 9.75 16.01 -8.45
C PHE A 142 8.65 14.93 -8.38
N ALA A 143 8.66 13.99 -9.32
CA ALA A 143 7.60 12.97 -9.47
C ALA A 143 7.47 11.98 -8.28
N TRP A 144 8.44 11.98 -7.36
CA TRP A 144 8.51 11.06 -6.22
C TRP A 144 8.16 11.72 -4.87
N ALA A 145 8.03 13.05 -4.82
CA ALA A 145 7.71 13.78 -3.59
C ALA A 145 6.38 13.33 -2.97
N ASP A 146 5.38 13.08 -3.83
CA ASP A 146 4.07 12.57 -3.41
C ASP A 146 4.19 11.15 -2.82
N LEU A 147 4.96 10.26 -3.46
CA LEU A 147 5.23 8.93 -2.90
C LEU A 147 5.91 9.03 -1.54
N VAL A 148 6.98 9.82 -1.41
CA VAL A 148 7.73 9.96 -0.16
C VAL A 148 6.81 10.48 0.96
N CYS A 149 6.01 11.50 0.66
CA CYS A 149 5.09 12.06 1.64
C CYS A 149 3.88 11.17 1.95
N GLY A 150 3.43 10.35 0.98
CA GLY A 150 2.23 9.53 1.07
C GLY A 150 2.46 8.13 1.61
N ALA A 151 3.64 7.54 1.37
CA ALA A 151 3.97 6.17 1.77
C ALA A 151 3.79 5.89 3.28
N PRO A 152 4.05 6.82 4.22
CA PRO A 152 3.74 6.59 5.62
C PRO A 152 2.24 6.34 5.90
N GLY A 153 1.34 7.01 5.17
CA GLY A 153 -0.11 6.89 5.34
C GLY A 153 -0.67 5.52 4.94
N ALA A 154 0.01 4.82 4.03
CA ALA A 154 -0.32 3.45 3.62
C ALA A 154 -0.34 2.44 4.79
N ARG A 155 0.39 2.73 5.86
CA ARG A 155 0.43 1.92 7.09
C ARG A 155 -0.87 1.99 7.90
N LEU A 156 -1.78 2.90 7.57
CA LEU A 156 -3.02 3.16 8.30
C LEU A 156 -4.26 2.71 7.53
N GLY A 157 -4.36 3.10 6.26
CA GLY A 157 -5.52 2.78 5.40
C GLY A 157 -5.67 1.28 5.11
N GLY A 158 -6.90 0.80 4.93
CA GLY A 158 -7.19 -0.62 4.66
C GLY A 158 -6.83 -1.60 5.80
N GLY A 159 -6.67 -1.07 7.03
CA GLY A 159 -6.21 -1.79 8.22
C GLY A 159 -4.75 -1.47 8.54
N THR A 160 -4.47 -1.17 9.81
CA THR A 160 -3.11 -0.84 10.23
C THR A 160 -2.17 -2.03 10.10
N ASP A 161 -0.86 -1.78 10.00
CA ASP A 161 0.13 -2.85 10.01
C ASP A 161 -0.03 -3.79 11.21
N GLU A 162 -0.35 -3.24 12.38
CA GLU A 162 -0.53 -3.95 13.63
C GLU A 162 -1.78 -4.86 13.57
N VAL A 163 -2.91 -4.33 13.08
CA VAL A 163 -4.12 -5.14 12.88
C VAL A 163 -3.87 -6.27 11.88
N LEU A 164 -3.12 -6.01 10.80
CA LEU A 164 -2.79 -7.04 9.83
C LEU A 164 -1.86 -8.11 10.41
N LYS A 165 -0.88 -7.72 11.24
CA LYS A 165 -0.02 -8.65 11.97
C LYS A 165 -0.83 -9.55 12.91
N ASN A 166 -1.82 -8.99 13.60
CA ASN A 166 -2.73 -9.77 14.45
C ASN A 166 -3.55 -10.77 13.62
N ILE A 167 -4.14 -10.34 12.50
CA ILE A 167 -4.87 -11.23 11.59
C ILE A 167 -3.97 -12.39 11.11
N ILE A 168 -2.73 -12.09 10.74
CA ILE A 168 -1.77 -13.11 10.29
C ILE A 168 -1.40 -14.04 11.46
N GLY A 169 -1.10 -13.50 12.64
CA GLY A 169 -0.79 -14.29 13.83
C GLY A 169 -1.90 -15.26 14.20
N GLU A 170 -3.14 -14.79 14.25
CA GLU A 170 -4.30 -15.61 14.63
C GLU A 170 -4.67 -16.62 13.53
N ARG A 171 -4.77 -16.17 12.27
CA ARG A 171 -5.34 -17.01 11.19
C ARG A 171 -4.32 -17.88 10.47
N VAL A 172 -3.05 -17.49 10.45
CA VAL A 172 -1.97 -18.28 9.82
C VAL A 172 -1.20 -19.07 10.85
N LEU A 173 -0.83 -18.43 11.95
CA LEU A 173 0.06 -19.02 12.95
C LEU A 173 -0.70 -19.68 14.12
N GLY A 174 -2.03 -19.50 14.21
CA GLY A 174 -2.85 -20.07 15.28
C GLY A 174 -2.58 -19.46 16.65
N LEU A 175 -2.04 -18.25 16.70
CA LEU A 175 -1.78 -17.54 17.96
C LEU A 175 -3.10 -17.19 18.66
N PRO A 176 -3.12 -17.14 20.00
CA PRO A 176 -4.29 -16.64 20.72
C PRO A 176 -4.55 -15.18 20.34
N LYS A 177 -5.82 -14.78 20.38
CA LYS A 177 -6.22 -13.38 20.21
C LYS A 177 -5.55 -12.53 21.29
N GLU A 178 -5.15 -11.31 20.92
CA GLU A 178 -4.68 -10.34 21.93
C GLU A 178 -5.79 -10.08 22.96
N PRO A 179 -5.45 -10.01 24.26
CA PRO A 179 -6.42 -9.65 25.28
C PRO A 179 -6.89 -8.21 25.03
N GLY A 180 -8.20 -8.05 24.81
CA GLY A 180 -8.87 -6.75 24.69
C GLY A 180 -9.25 -6.14 26.02
#